data_AF-A0A2V5Y3U0-F1
#
_entry.id   AF-A0A2V5Y3U0-F1
#
_cell.length_a   1.000
_cell.length_b   1.000
_cell.length_c   1.000
_cell.angle_alpha   90.00
_cell.angle_beta   90.00
_cell.angle_gamma   90.00
#
_symmetry.space_group_name_H-M   'P 1'
#
loop_
_entity.id
_entity.type
_entity.pdbx_description
1 polymer ?
#
loop_
_entity_poly.entity_id
_entity_poly.type
_entity_poly.pdbx_seq_one_letter_code
_entity_poly.pdbx_strand_id
1 'polypeptide(L)'
;LLKSKPPSWVDKIVLQEGNFGKGAALRAGFQNATGDVVIVQDADLEYDPSEYPILVAPILEDRADVVFGSRFMGGRPHRVVYFWHMVGNRFLTLLSNMFTNLNLTDMETCYKVFRREFLEGLTIEENRFGFEPEITAKV
;
A
#
# COMPACT_ATOMS: atom_id res chain seq x y z
N LEU A 1 13.82 4.58 -18.05
CA LEU A 1 15.00 4.08 -17.32
C LEU A 1 15.58 5.22 -16.49
N LEU A 2 15.93 4.96 -15.22
CA LEU A 2 16.38 5.96 -14.23
C LEU A 2 17.49 6.84 -14.84
N LYS A 3 17.23 8.15 -14.93
CA LYS A 3 18.15 9.11 -15.59
C LYS A 3 19.27 9.59 -14.66
N SER A 4 19.21 9.24 -13.38
CA SER A 4 20.13 9.69 -12.34
C SER A 4 20.52 8.55 -11.42
N LYS A 5 21.68 8.70 -10.76
CA LYS A 5 22.10 7.81 -9.69
C LYS A 5 21.06 7.88 -8.56
N PRO A 6 20.62 6.73 -8.02
CA PRO A 6 19.70 6.75 -6.89
C PRO A 6 20.33 7.43 -5.68
N PRO A 7 19.51 8.07 -4.83
CA PRO A 7 19.99 8.66 -3.59
C PRO A 7 20.54 7.60 -2.63
N SER A 8 21.38 8.02 -1.69
CA SER A 8 22.13 7.12 -0.80
C SER A 8 21.28 6.29 0.16
N TRP A 9 20.02 6.67 0.35
CA TRP A 9 19.05 5.94 1.18
C TRP A 9 18.30 4.84 0.41
N VAL A 10 18.62 4.63 -0.87
CA VAL A 10 18.09 3.50 -1.65
C VAL A 10 19.07 2.33 -1.55
N ASP A 11 18.69 1.29 -0.83
CA ASP A 11 19.50 0.09 -0.70
C ASP A 11 19.49 -0.78 -1.97
N LYS A 12 18.33 -0.91 -2.61
CA LYS A 12 18.13 -1.82 -3.74
C LYS A 12 17.16 -1.27 -4.77
N ILE A 13 17.45 -1.52 -6.04
CA ILE A 13 16.56 -1.23 -7.18
C ILE A 13 16.26 -2.53 -7.88
N VAL A 14 14.97 -2.80 -8.10
CA VAL A 14 14.50 -3.93 -8.90
C VAL A 14 13.98 -3.38 -10.22
N LEU A 15 14.63 -3.77 -11.32
CA LEU A 15 14.20 -3.41 -12.68
C LEU A 15 13.44 -4.57 -13.30
N GLN A 16 12.37 -4.26 -14.02
CA GLN A 16 11.63 -5.23 -14.83
C GLN A 16 11.91 -4.99 -16.31
N GLU A 17 11.82 -6.05 -17.12
CA GLU A 17 12.08 -6.00 -18.57
C GLU A 17 11.07 -5.13 -19.33
N GLY A 18 9.91 -4.85 -18.73
CA GLY A 18 8.85 -4.04 -19.32
C GLY A 18 7.91 -3.44 -18.27
N ASN A 19 6.92 -2.67 -18.73
CA ASN A 19 5.86 -2.16 -17.88
C ASN A 19 4.73 -3.20 -17.77
N PHE A 20 4.72 -3.94 -16.66
CA PHE A 20 3.71 -4.96 -16.38
C PHE A 20 2.59 -4.46 -15.45
N GLY A 21 2.67 -3.21 -14.96
CA GLY A 21 1.67 -2.59 -14.08
C GLY A 21 2.06 -2.58 -12.58
N LYS A 22 1.22 -1.93 -11.76
CA LYS A 22 1.47 -1.71 -10.32
C LYS A 22 1.58 -3.03 -9.54
N GLY A 23 0.61 -3.94 -9.68
CA GLY A 23 0.63 -5.24 -9.01
C GLY A 23 1.87 -6.08 -9.35
N ALA A 24 2.34 -6.05 -10.60
CA ALA A 24 3.57 -6.72 -11.00
C ALA A 24 4.82 -6.09 -10.35
N ALA A 25 4.86 -4.75 -10.23
CA ALA A 25 5.92 -4.04 -9.52
C ALA A 25 5.96 -4.38 -8.03
N LEU A 26 4.80 -4.40 -7.38
CA LEU A 26 4.67 -4.74 -5.96
C LEU A 26 5.06 -6.18 -5.68
N ARG A 27 4.64 -7.13 -6.53
CA ARG A 27 5.03 -8.55 -6.42
C ARG A 27 6.54 -8.73 -6.49
N ALA A 28 7.21 -8.08 -7.45
CA ALA A 28 8.66 -8.11 -7.53
C ALA A 28 9.33 -7.44 -6.32
N GLY A 29 8.74 -6.36 -5.80
CA GLY A 29 9.16 -5.70 -4.56
C GLY A 29 9.09 -6.64 -3.36
N PHE A 30 7.96 -7.30 -3.14
CA PHE A 30 7.74 -8.23 -2.04
C PHE A 30 8.71 -9.42 -2.07
N GLN A 31 8.97 -9.99 -3.24
CA GLN A 31 9.95 -11.07 -3.42
C GLN A 31 11.40 -10.65 -3.08
N ASN A 32 11.69 -9.35 -3.12
CA ASN A 32 13.02 -8.80 -2.87
C ASN A 32 13.14 -8.08 -1.52
N ALA A 33 12.05 -7.96 -0.76
CA ALA A 33 12.01 -7.31 0.54
C ALA A 33 12.64 -8.22 1.61
N THR A 34 13.54 -7.65 2.42
CA THR A 34 14.27 -8.40 3.46
C THR A 34 13.92 -7.94 4.88
N GLY A 35 13.18 -6.84 5.04
CA GLY A 35 12.73 -6.36 6.34
C GLY A 35 11.56 -7.19 6.90
N ASP A 36 11.35 -7.13 8.21
CA ASP A 36 10.24 -7.85 8.87
C ASP A 36 8.88 -7.16 8.67
N VAL A 37 8.90 -5.86 8.38
CA VAL A 37 7.73 -5.04 8.05
C VAL A 37 7.92 -4.45 6.66
N VAL A 38 6.90 -4.56 5.83
CA VAL A 38 6.89 -4.05 4.45
C VAL A 38 5.86 -2.94 4.33
N ILE A 39 6.30 -1.76 3.90
CA ILE A 39 5.42 -0.62 3.59
C ILE A 39 5.36 -0.44 2.07
N VAL A 40 4.16 -0.34 1.53
CA VAL A 40 3.92 0.14 0.17
C VAL A 40 3.68 1.65 0.23
N GLN A 41 4.32 2.39 -0.68
CA GLN A 41 4.08 3.82 -0.91
C GLN A 41 4.34 4.15 -2.39
N ASP A 42 3.49 5.01 -2.97
CA ASP A 42 3.72 5.57 -4.30
C ASP A 42 4.78 6.70 -4.27
N ALA A 43 5.58 6.80 -5.32
CA ALA A 43 6.77 7.66 -5.36
C ALA A 43 6.49 9.17 -5.59
N ASP A 44 5.22 9.58 -5.67
CA ASP A 44 4.81 10.95 -5.95
C ASP A 44 4.74 11.86 -4.71
N LEU A 45 5.10 11.32 -3.54
CA LEU A 45 5.04 11.99 -2.24
C LEU A 45 3.64 12.55 -1.95
N GLU A 46 2.58 11.91 -2.46
CA GLU A 46 1.22 12.19 -2.01
C GLU A 46 1.10 11.99 -0.49
N TYR A 47 1.90 11.07 0.05
CA TYR A 47 2.00 10.77 1.47
C TYR A 47 3.38 11.14 2.04
N ASP A 48 3.40 11.60 3.29
CA ASP A 48 4.61 12.02 3.98
C ASP A 48 5.29 10.83 4.68
N PRO A 49 6.54 10.46 4.29
CA PRO A 49 7.30 9.40 4.97
C PRO A 49 7.48 9.60 6.48
N SER A 50 7.29 10.83 7.00
CA SER A 50 7.26 11.09 8.44
C SER A 50 6.14 10.34 9.17
N GLU A 51 5.14 9.81 8.44
CA GLU A 51 4.03 9.03 8.97
C GLU A 51 4.31 7.53 9.08
N TYR A 52 5.44 7.02 8.60
CA TYR A 52 5.78 5.60 8.76
C TYR A 52 5.72 5.09 10.20
N PRO A 53 6.22 5.83 11.22
CA PRO A 53 6.19 5.33 12.59
C PRO A 53 4.78 5.05 13.12
N ILE A 54 3.78 5.88 12.76
CA ILE A 54 2.40 5.66 13.21
C ILE A 54 1.74 4.48 12.49
N LEU A 55 2.12 4.21 11.23
CA LEU A 55 1.61 3.07 10.47
C LEU A 55 2.24 1.74 10.91
N VAL A 56 3.52 1.76 11.30
CA VAL A 56 4.27 0.57 11.70
C VAL A 56 4.04 0.20 13.17
N ALA A 57 3.74 1.17 14.04
CA ALA A 57 3.57 0.93 15.48
C ALA A 57 2.59 -0.20 15.83
N PRO A 58 1.38 -0.31 15.25
CA PRO A 58 0.45 -1.40 15.56
C PRO A 58 1.01 -2.79 15.25
N ILE A 59 1.87 -2.90 14.23
CA ILE A 59 2.53 -4.15 13.88
C ILE A 59 3.63 -4.47 14.88
N LEU A 60 4.46 -3.49 15.24
CA LEU A 60 5.53 -3.71 16.23
C LEU A 60 4.99 -4.04 17.63
N GLU A 61 3.81 -3.52 17.97
CA GLU A 61 3.11 -3.78 19.22
C GLU A 61 2.29 -5.09 19.20
N ASP A 62 2.36 -5.86 18.11
CA ASP A 62 1.63 -7.11 17.92
C ASP A 62 0.10 -6.97 18.04
N ARG A 63 -0.41 -5.82 17.60
CA ARG A 63 -1.85 -5.49 17.60
C ARG A 63 -2.51 -5.61 16.23
N ALA A 64 -1.72 -5.76 15.17
CA ALA A 64 -2.21 -5.93 13.80
C ALA A 64 -1.17 -6.67 12.93
N ASP A 65 -1.67 -7.48 12.00
CA ASP A 65 -0.84 -8.10 10.94
C ASP A 65 -0.73 -7.22 9.70
N VAL A 66 -1.76 -6.40 9.47
CA VAL A 66 -1.88 -5.49 8.33
C VAL A 66 -2.43 -4.15 8.80
N VAL A 67 -1.85 -3.06 8.33
CA VAL A 67 -2.28 -1.69 8.62
C VAL A 67 -2.49 -0.93 7.32
N PHE A 68 -3.65 -0.32 7.17
CA PHE A 68 -3.98 0.56 6.06
C PHE A 68 -3.94 2.01 6.53
N GLY A 69 -3.25 2.87 5.77
CA GLY A 69 -3.39 4.30 5.90
C GLY A 69 -4.77 4.77 5.45
N SER A 70 -5.09 6.05 5.66
CA SER A 70 -6.35 6.60 5.20
C SER A 70 -6.24 8.08 4.91
N ARG A 71 -6.72 8.49 3.73
CA ARG A 71 -6.83 9.91 3.37
C ARG A 71 -8.00 10.61 4.06
N PHE A 72 -8.91 9.87 4.68
CA PHE A 72 -10.14 10.44 5.28
C PHE A 72 -10.22 10.28 6.80
N MET A 73 -9.33 9.49 7.41
CA MET A 73 -9.27 9.41 8.87
C MET A 73 -8.75 10.74 9.41
N GLY A 74 -9.57 11.38 10.24
CA GLY A 74 -9.26 12.67 10.85
C GLY A 74 -8.13 12.55 11.88
N GLY A 75 -7.39 13.65 12.06
CA GLY A 75 -6.35 13.77 13.09
C GLY A 75 -5.14 14.60 12.64
N ARG A 76 -4.92 14.72 11.33
CA ARG A 76 -3.85 15.53 10.74
C ARG A 76 -4.33 16.23 9.46
N PRO A 77 -3.76 17.40 9.10
CA PRO A 77 -4.05 18.04 7.82
C PRO A 77 -3.62 17.13 6.68
N HIS A 78 -4.50 16.90 5.72
CA HIS A 78 -4.20 16.19 4.49
C HIS A 78 -4.45 17.08 3.28
N ARG A 79 -3.94 16.69 2.11
CA ARG A 79 -4.18 17.39 0.84
C ARG A 79 -5.69 17.46 0.53
N VAL A 80 -6.12 18.53 -0.13
CA VAL A 80 -7.50 18.63 -0.64
C VAL A 80 -7.73 17.56 -1.70
N VAL A 81 -8.68 16.68 -1.43
CA VAL A 81 -9.14 15.64 -2.35
C VAL A 81 -10.31 16.14 -3.19
N TYR A 82 -10.33 15.79 -4.48
CA TYR A 82 -11.44 16.11 -5.36
C TYR A 82 -12.72 15.39 -4.91
N PHE A 83 -13.83 16.13 -4.87
CA PHE A 83 -15.11 15.62 -4.37
C PHE A 83 -15.56 14.33 -5.07
N TRP A 84 -15.53 14.28 -6.40
CA TRP A 84 -15.93 13.10 -7.15
C TRP A 84 -15.00 11.90 -6.95
N HIS A 85 -13.70 12.14 -6.74
CA HIS A 85 -12.76 11.08 -6.40
C HIS A 85 -13.07 10.51 -5.01
N MET A 86 -13.41 11.38 -4.05
CA MET A 86 -13.84 10.96 -2.71
C MET A 86 -15.11 10.09 -2.78
N VAL A 87 -16.12 10.51 -3.54
CA VAL A 87 -17.37 9.75 -3.71
C VAL A 87 -17.11 8.39 -4.35
N GLY A 88 -16.36 8.35 -5.45
CA GLY A 88 -15.99 7.10 -6.12
C GLY A 88 -15.19 6.17 -5.20
N ASN A 89 -14.23 6.72 -4.46
CA ASN A 89 -13.41 5.92 -3.55
C ASN A 89 -14.22 5.37 -2.36
N ARG A 90 -15.14 6.16 -1.80
CA ARG A 90 -16.06 5.69 -0.76
C ARG A 90 -16.97 4.57 -1.27
N PHE A 91 -17.43 4.68 -2.52
CA PHE A 91 -18.22 3.62 -3.14
C PHE A 91 -17.43 2.32 -3.31
N LEU A 92 -16.19 2.39 -3.83
CA LEU A 92 -15.32 1.22 -3.97
C LEU A 92 -14.96 0.61 -2.61
N THR A 93 -14.66 1.45 -1.62
CA THR A 93 -14.36 1.02 -0.25
C THR A 93 -15.58 0.33 0.38
N LEU A 94 -16.79 0.88 0.18
CA LEU A 94 -18.03 0.25 0.65
C LEU A 94 -18.22 -1.13 0.03
N LEU A 95 -18.07 -1.25 -1.29
CA LEU A 95 -18.18 -2.55 -1.96
C LEU A 95 -17.14 -3.54 -1.43
N SER A 96 -15.88 -3.12 -1.30
CA SER A 96 -14.82 -3.97 -0.76
C SER A 96 -15.15 -4.43 0.66
N ASN A 97 -15.55 -3.53 1.55
CA ASN A 97 -15.98 -3.86 2.90
C ASN A 97 -17.16 -4.85 2.91
N MET A 98 -18.12 -4.70 2.00
CA MET A 98 -19.26 -5.63 1.88
C MET A 98 -18.84 -7.05 1.51
N PHE A 99 -17.87 -7.20 0.59
CA PHE A 99 -17.43 -8.52 0.13
C PHE A 99 -16.37 -9.17 1.03
N THR A 100 -15.58 -8.37 1.74
CA THR A 100 -14.51 -8.83 2.62
C THR A 100 -14.92 -8.88 4.09
N ASN A 101 -16.07 -8.31 4.45
CA ASN A 101 -16.51 -8.11 5.82
C ASN A 101 -15.51 -7.31 6.68
N LEU A 102 -14.74 -6.42 6.04
CA LEU A 102 -13.83 -5.48 6.69
C LEU A 102 -14.50 -4.12 6.93
N ASN A 103 -13.86 -3.28 7.74
CA ASN A 103 -14.31 -1.91 8.01
C ASN A 103 -13.20 -0.89 7.70
N LEU A 104 -12.83 -0.79 6.42
CA LEU A 104 -11.85 0.17 5.94
C LEU A 104 -12.49 1.53 5.66
N THR A 105 -11.74 2.59 5.89
CA THR A 105 -12.13 3.96 5.52
C THR A 105 -11.63 4.37 4.13
N ASP A 106 -10.57 3.70 3.65
CA ASP A 106 -9.92 3.98 2.37
C ASP A 106 -9.20 2.72 1.85
N MET A 107 -9.88 1.92 1.02
CA MET A 107 -9.29 0.69 0.49
C MET A 107 -8.20 0.96 -0.55
N GLU A 108 -8.38 1.97 -1.40
CA GLU A 108 -7.44 2.38 -2.46
C GLU A 108 -6.30 3.29 -1.94
N THR A 109 -6.02 3.24 -0.64
CA THR A 109 -4.88 3.96 -0.07
C THR A 109 -3.57 3.38 -0.60
N CYS A 110 -2.58 4.22 -0.88
CA CYS A 110 -1.25 3.72 -1.26
C CYS A 110 -0.39 3.38 -0.05
N TYR A 111 -0.87 3.67 1.19
CA TYR A 111 -0.25 3.22 2.43
C TYR A 111 -0.83 1.89 2.89
N LYS A 112 -0.10 0.82 2.59
CA LYS A 112 -0.40 -0.52 3.08
C LYS A 112 0.86 -1.06 3.74
N VAL A 113 0.74 -1.43 5.01
CA VAL A 113 1.83 -1.98 5.80
C VAL A 113 1.48 -3.40 6.18
N PHE A 114 2.44 -4.31 5.98
CA PHE A 114 2.26 -5.74 6.21
C PHE A 114 3.42 -6.26 7.05
N ARG A 115 3.14 -7.25 7.91
CA ARG A 115 4.17 -8.18 8.34
C ARG A 115 4.66 -8.97 7.11
N ARG A 116 5.98 -9.16 6.98
CA ARG A 116 6.53 -9.93 5.84
C ARG A 116 5.97 -11.35 5.78
N GLU A 117 5.81 -12.00 6.93
CA GLU A 117 5.28 -13.37 7.03
C GLU A 117 3.86 -13.50 6.46
N PHE A 118 3.04 -12.45 6.55
CA PHE A 118 1.71 -12.41 5.94
C PHE A 118 1.81 -12.44 4.40
N LEU A 119 2.82 -11.77 3.82
CA LEU A 119 3.03 -11.72 2.37
C LEU A 119 3.59 -13.04 1.81
N GLU A 120 4.29 -13.84 2.60
CA GLU A 120 4.91 -15.10 2.13
C GLU A 120 3.88 -16.19 1.80
N GLY A 121 2.71 -16.15 2.45
CA GLY A 121 1.61 -17.07 2.17
C GLY A 121 0.70 -16.65 1.01
N LEU A 122 0.94 -15.48 0.41
CA LEU A 122 0.02 -14.84 -0.53
C LEU A 122 0.51 -14.89 -1.97
N THR A 123 -0.27 -15.56 -2.82
CA THR A 123 -0.12 -15.45 -4.27
C THR A 123 -0.91 -14.25 -4.76
N ILE A 124 -0.24 -13.16 -5.15
CA ILE A 124 -0.86 -12.05 -5.86
C ILE A 124 -1.00 -12.44 -7.34
N GLU A 125 -2.12 -12.16 -7.97
CA GLU A 125 -2.43 -12.51 -9.36
C GLU A 125 -2.58 -11.27 -10.24
N GLU A 126 -3.19 -10.21 -9.72
CA GLU A 126 -3.40 -8.97 -10.46
C GLU A 126 -2.08 -8.25 -10.75
N ASN A 127 -1.98 -7.75 -11.98
CA ASN A 127 -0.78 -7.08 -12.47
C ASN A 127 -0.89 -5.55 -12.42
N ARG A 128 -2.12 -5.00 -12.34
CA ARG A 128 -2.40 -3.56 -12.40
C ARG A 128 -2.94 -3.04 -11.07
N PHE A 129 -3.87 -2.08 -11.12
CA PHE A 129 -4.53 -1.51 -9.94
C PHE A 129 -5.50 -2.48 -9.26
N GLY A 130 -5.91 -3.57 -9.93
CA GLY A 130 -6.68 -4.66 -9.31
C GLY A 130 -5.98 -5.30 -8.10
N PHE A 131 -4.67 -5.06 -7.93
CA PHE A 131 -3.93 -5.41 -6.73
C PHE A 131 -4.59 -4.86 -5.45
N GLU A 132 -5.08 -3.62 -5.46
CA GLU A 132 -5.60 -2.96 -4.25
C GLU A 132 -6.81 -3.70 -3.65
N PRO A 133 -7.85 -4.04 -4.42
CA PRO A 133 -8.93 -4.89 -3.91
C PRO A 133 -8.51 -6.34 -3.71
N GLU A 134 -7.60 -6.88 -4.52
CA GLU A 134 -7.14 -8.27 -4.37
C GLU A 134 -6.42 -8.49 -3.03
N ILE A 135 -5.45 -7.63 -2.69
CA ILE A 135 -4.70 -7.77 -1.44
C ILE A 135 -5.63 -7.56 -0.25
N THR A 136 -6.57 -6.62 -0.35
CA THR A 136 -7.57 -6.37 0.69
C THR A 136 -8.48 -7.57 0.92
N ALA A 137 -8.87 -8.28 -0.14
CA ALA A 137 -9.69 -9.48 -0.04
C ALA A 137 -8.95 -10.72 0.50
N LYS A 138 -7.61 -10.63 0.60
CA LYS A 138 -6.74 -11.69 1.13
C LYS A 138 -6.25 -11.41 2.55
N VAL A 139 -6.69 -10.31 3.15
CA VAL A 139 -6.59 -10.02 4.60
C VAL A 139 -7.70 -10.76 5.32
#